data_AF-A0A6B3CY15-F1
#
_entry.id   AF-A0A6B3CY15-F1
#
_cell.length_a   1.000
_cell.length_b   1.000
_cell.length_c   1.000
_cell.angle_alpha   90.00
_cell.angle_beta   90.00
_cell.angle_gamma   90.00
#
_symmetry.space_group_name_H-M   'P 1'
#
loop_
_entity.id
_entity.type
_entity.pdbx_description
1 polymer ?
#
loop_
_entity_poly.entity_id
_entity_poly.type
_entity_poly.pdbx_seq_one_letter_code
_entity_poly.pdbx_strand_id
1 'polypeptide(L)'
;SVHERSAVRFDGTHPKIVYHKDGISTHCFRLATSNDEPPENHEGTWQYPPLVGWNGYPAGLREKLTAHDFGSANFGLKDASFASHLAAARPAGVPFDPNA
;
A
#
# COMPACT_ATOMS: atom_id res chain seq x y z
N SER A 1 -6.88 5.50 -6.88
CA SER A 1 -7.52 6.79 -6.55
C SER A 1 -6.64 7.54 -5.57
N VAL A 2 -6.75 8.87 -5.54
CA VAL A 2 -6.10 9.71 -4.51
C VAL A 2 -7.20 10.27 -3.61
N HIS A 3 -6.96 10.31 -2.31
CA HIS A 3 -7.94 10.72 -1.30
C HIS A 3 -7.36 11.77 -0.37
N GLU A 4 -8.14 12.82 -0.12
CA GLU A 4 -7.84 13.78 0.94
C GLU A 4 -7.88 13.11 2.31
N ARG A 5 -7.07 13.62 3.25
CA ARG A 5 -7.00 13.07 4.62
C ARG A 5 -8.38 13.03 5.30
N SER A 6 -9.26 13.99 5.03
CA SER A 6 -10.61 14.07 5.58
C SER A 6 -11.52 12.91 5.16
N ALA A 7 -11.22 12.24 4.04
CA ALA A 7 -11.96 11.07 3.57
C ALA A 7 -11.49 9.75 4.20
N VAL A 8 -10.39 9.77 4.96
CA VAL A 8 -9.76 8.57 5.52
C VAL A 8 -10.16 8.41 6.98
N ARG A 9 -10.60 7.21 7.37
CA ARG A 9 -10.81 6.85 8.77
C ARG A 9 -9.46 6.46 9.40
N PHE A 10 -9.21 6.90 10.62
CA PHE A 10 -7.95 6.64 11.33
C PHE A 10 -8.16 5.98 12.69
N ASP A 11 -7.16 5.23 13.12
CA ASP A 11 -6.89 4.90 14.52
C ASP A 11 -5.60 5.62 14.96
N GLY A 12 -5.76 6.73 15.67
CA GLY A 12 -4.67 7.67 15.94
C GLY A 12 -4.04 8.20 14.64
N THR A 13 -2.80 7.78 14.36
CA THR A 13 -2.05 8.13 13.15
C THR A 13 -2.14 7.08 12.04
N HIS A 14 -2.83 5.95 12.27
CA HIS A 14 -2.89 4.83 11.34
C HIS A 14 -4.14 4.91 10.45
N PRO A 15 -4.01 5.04 9.12
CA PRO A 15 -5.16 4.97 8.23
C PRO A 15 -5.73 3.55 8.22
N LYS A 16 -7.06 3.44 8.32
CA LYS A 16 -7.76 2.15 8.21
C LYS A 16 -7.91 1.77 6.74
N ILE A 17 -7.14 0.76 6.30
CA ILE A 17 -7.08 0.27 4.92
C ILE A 17 -7.55 -1.19 4.87
N VAL A 18 -8.39 -1.52 3.89
CA VAL A 18 -8.92 -2.86 3.67
C VAL A 18 -8.27 -3.47 2.43
N TYR A 19 -7.77 -4.70 2.58
CA TYR A 19 -7.42 -5.57 1.45
C TYR A 19 -8.69 -6.30 0.99
N HIS A 20 -9.23 -5.89 -0.15
CA HIS A 20 -10.55 -6.28 -0.62
C HIS A 20 -10.43 -7.13 -1.89
N LYS A 21 -11.23 -8.20 -1.99
CA LYS A 21 -11.37 -8.96 -3.23
C LYS A 21 -12.35 -8.24 -4.16
N ASP A 22 -11.85 -7.73 -5.29
CA ASP A 22 -12.66 -6.99 -6.25
C ASP A 22 -13.48 -7.95 -7.13
N GLY A 23 -14.72 -8.20 -6.69
CA GLY A 23 -15.64 -9.15 -7.30
C GLY A 23 -15.06 -10.58 -7.35
N ILE A 24 -15.03 -11.17 -8.54
CA ILE A 24 -14.54 -12.55 -8.75
C ILE A 24 -13.00 -12.59 -8.92
N SER A 25 -12.34 -11.44 -9.11
CA SER A 25 -11.00 -11.35 -9.68
C SER A 25 -9.91 -10.99 -8.64
N THR A 26 -9.05 -10.02 -8.97
CA THR A 26 -7.89 -9.55 -8.22
C THR A 26 -8.27 -8.87 -6.91
N HIS A 27 -7.32 -8.77 -5.99
CA HIS A 27 -7.50 -7.97 -4.79
C HIS A 27 -7.00 -6.54 -5.00
N CYS A 28 -7.59 -5.59 -4.29
CA CYS A 28 -7.18 -4.20 -4.26
C CYS A 28 -7.22 -3.64 -2.83
N PHE A 29 -6.50 -2.54 -2.60
CA PHE A 29 -6.65 -1.78 -1.37
C PHE A 29 -7.74 -0.72 -1.53
N ARG A 30 -8.56 -0.56 -0.50
CA ARG A 30 -9.52 0.54 -0.38
C ARG A 30 -9.51 1.15 1.01
N LEU A 31 -10.03 2.36 1.12
CA LEU A 31 -10.31 2.96 2.43
C LEU A 31 -11.40 2.16 3.16
N ALA A 32 -11.28 2.08 4.49
CA ALA A 32 -12.32 1.52 5.34
C ALA A 32 -13.56 2.42 5.38
N THR A 33 -14.71 1.78 5.49
CA THR A 33 -16.03 2.40 5.69
C THR A 33 -16.53 2.14 7.10
N SER A 34 -17.74 2.61 7.43
CA SER A 34 -18.40 2.24 8.70
C SER A 34 -18.76 0.75 8.80
N ASN A 35 -18.83 0.04 7.67
CA ASN A 35 -19.21 -1.38 7.62
C ASN A 35 -18.04 -2.33 7.87
N ASP A 36 -16.82 -1.81 7.95
CA ASP A 36 -15.60 -2.59 8.18
C ASP A 36 -15.25 -2.68 9.69
N GLU A 37 -16.28 -2.61 10.56
CA GLU A 37 -16.12 -2.68 12.01
C GLU A 37 -17.08 -3.73 12.59
N PRO A 38 -16.58 -4.90 13.05
CA PRO A 38 -15.16 -5.30 13.04
C PRO A 38 -14.63 -5.64 11.62
N PRO A 39 -13.31 -5.66 11.40
CA PRO A 39 -12.72 -6.12 10.14
C PRO A 39 -13.07 -7.58 9.82
N GLU A 40 -13.31 -7.89 8.54
CA GLU A 40 -13.74 -9.22 8.06
C GLU A 40 -12.62 -10.29 8.02
N ASN A 41 -11.42 -9.99 8.52
CA ASN A 41 -10.32 -10.97 8.53
C ASN A 41 -10.54 -12.05 9.61
N HIS A 42 -9.75 -13.13 9.54
CA HIS A 42 -9.84 -14.26 10.47
C HIS A 42 -9.78 -13.87 11.95
N GLU A 43 -9.01 -12.84 12.28
CA GLU A 43 -8.78 -12.37 13.65
C GLU A 43 -9.82 -11.33 14.10
N GLY A 44 -10.74 -10.89 13.24
CA GLY A 44 -11.78 -9.90 13.55
C GLY A 44 -11.22 -8.54 14.02
N THR A 45 -9.96 -8.23 13.73
CA THR A 45 -9.23 -7.10 14.33
C THR A 45 -8.35 -6.38 13.31
N TRP A 46 -8.11 -5.08 13.54
CA TRP A 46 -7.18 -4.29 12.73
C TRP A 46 -5.75 -4.77 12.97
N GLN A 47 -5.03 -5.07 11.88
CA GLN A 47 -3.71 -5.69 11.94
C GLN A 47 -2.59 -4.66 11.84
N TYR A 48 -1.55 -4.87 12.66
CA TYR A 48 -0.32 -4.07 12.68
C TYR A 48 0.91 -4.99 12.55
N PRO A 49 1.17 -5.54 11.35
CA PRO A 49 2.29 -6.44 11.15
C PRO A 49 3.65 -5.76 11.39
N PRO A 50 4.69 -6.51 11.79
CA PRO A 50 6.05 -5.99 11.84
C PRO A 50 6.49 -5.40 10.49
N LEU A 51 7.05 -4.19 10.51
CA LEU A 51 7.49 -3.48 9.31
C LEU A 51 9.01 -3.52 9.19
N VAL A 52 9.50 -3.90 8.00
CA VAL A 52 10.91 -3.73 7.60
C VAL A 52 10.98 -2.57 6.62
N GLY A 53 11.68 -1.49 7.00
CA GLY A 53 11.93 -0.37 6.09
C GLY A 53 12.85 -0.76 4.94
N TRP A 54 12.83 -0.01 3.84
CA TRP A 54 13.62 -0.29 2.62
C TRP A 54 15.11 -0.52 2.88
N ASN A 55 15.70 0.26 3.79
CA ASN A 55 17.11 0.17 4.19
C ASN A 55 17.34 -0.81 5.35
N GLY A 56 16.30 -1.48 5.85
CA GLY A 56 16.35 -2.43 6.97
C GLY A 56 16.43 -3.88 6.53
N TYR A 57 16.39 -4.19 5.23
CA TYR A 57 16.53 -5.55 4.74
C TYR A 57 17.94 -6.10 4.99
N PRO A 58 18.08 -7.40 5.34
CA PRO A 58 19.36 -8.10 5.31
C PRO A 58 20.03 -7.98 3.94
N ALA A 59 21.36 -8.00 3.92
CA ALA A 59 22.15 -7.92 2.70
C ALA A 59 21.72 -9.01 1.68
N GLY A 60 21.56 -8.63 0.42
CA GLY A 60 21.18 -9.53 -0.67
C GLY A 60 19.69 -9.84 -0.78
N LEU A 61 18.86 -9.52 0.23
CA LEU A 61 17.42 -9.81 0.16
C LEU A 61 16.69 -8.80 -0.72
N ARG A 62 17.06 -7.53 -0.66
CA ARG A 62 16.43 -6.47 -1.47
C ARG A 62 16.65 -6.72 -2.95
N GLU A 63 17.86 -7.10 -3.34
CA GLU A 63 18.25 -7.40 -4.72
C GLU A 63 17.43 -8.56 -5.27
N LYS A 64 17.23 -9.62 -4.46
CA LYS A 64 16.36 -10.74 -4.81
C LYS A 64 14.92 -10.30 -5.00
N LEU A 65 14.37 -9.50 -4.08
CA LEU A 65 12.99 -9.00 -4.19
C LEU A 65 12.80 -8.13 -5.43
N THR A 66 13.74 -7.26 -5.75
CA THR A 66 13.62 -6.37 -6.91
C THR A 66 13.80 -7.07 -8.25
N ALA A 67 14.57 -8.15 -8.29
CA ALA A 67 14.86 -8.92 -9.51
C ALA A 67 13.89 -10.09 -9.75
N HIS A 68 13.07 -10.44 -8.76
CA HIS A 68 12.17 -11.59 -8.85
C HIS A 68 11.00 -11.33 -9.81
N ASP A 69 10.63 -12.36 -10.56
CA ASP A 69 9.42 -12.38 -11.37
C ASP A 69 8.24 -12.86 -10.51
N PHE A 70 7.29 -11.96 -10.25
CA PHE A 70 6.08 -12.24 -9.47
C PHE A 70 4.89 -12.66 -10.37
N GLY A 71 5.15 -13.04 -11.62
CA GLY A 71 4.12 -13.36 -12.60
C GLY A 71 3.25 -12.14 -12.89
N SER A 72 1.94 -12.25 -12.64
CA SER A 72 1.00 -11.14 -12.88
C SER A 72 1.07 -10.03 -11.83
N ALA A 73 1.82 -10.19 -10.74
CA ALA A 73 2.00 -9.17 -9.72
C ALA A 73 3.26 -8.32 -9.97
N ASN A 74 3.28 -7.09 -9.45
CA ASN A 74 4.42 -6.19 -9.56
C ASN A 74 4.93 -5.75 -8.19
N PHE A 75 6.23 -5.89 -7.94
CA PHE A 75 6.86 -5.33 -6.74
C PHE A 75 7.06 -3.82 -6.91
N GLY A 76 6.15 -3.04 -6.32
CA GLY A 76 6.05 -1.60 -6.55
C GLY A 76 7.16 -0.73 -5.97
N LEU A 77 8.06 -1.29 -5.15
CA LEU A 77 9.17 -0.57 -4.53
C LEU A 77 10.48 -0.67 -5.34
N LYS A 78 10.52 -1.41 -6.45
CA LYS A 78 11.70 -1.46 -7.32
C LYS A 78 11.85 -0.14 -8.10
N ASP A 79 13.08 0.22 -8.43
CA ASP A 79 13.42 1.49 -9.09
C ASP A 79 12.59 1.74 -10.37
N ALA A 80 12.37 0.68 -11.17
CA ALA A 80 11.59 0.77 -12.41
C ALA A 80 10.08 1.10 -12.20
N SER A 81 9.54 0.94 -10.98
CA SER A 81 8.13 1.19 -10.65
C SER A 81 7.93 2.37 -9.70
N PHE A 82 8.90 2.66 -8.83
CA PHE A 82 8.65 3.48 -7.66
C PHE A 82 8.28 4.93 -8.02
N ALA A 83 9.01 5.56 -8.92
CA ALA A 83 8.74 6.94 -9.34
C ALA A 83 7.36 7.09 -10.03
N SER A 84 6.96 6.13 -10.86
CA SER A 84 5.65 6.18 -11.53
C SER A 84 4.50 5.96 -10.54
N HIS A 85 4.68 5.09 -9.55
CA HIS A 85 3.72 4.91 -8.45
C HIS A 85 3.58 6.18 -7.60
N LEU A 86 4.69 6.84 -7.28
CA LEU A 86 4.66 8.13 -6.58
C LEU A 86 3.93 9.20 -7.39
N ALA A 87 4.18 9.28 -8.70
CA ALA A 87 3.47 10.20 -9.60
C ALA A 87 1.95 9.95 -9.59
N ALA A 88 1.54 8.68 -9.65
CA ALA A 88 0.14 8.28 -9.66
C ALA A 88 -0.57 8.48 -8.31
N ALA A 89 0.16 8.37 -7.19
CA ALA A 89 -0.36 8.54 -5.84
C ALA A 89 -0.38 10.01 -5.36
N ARG A 90 0.34 10.90 -6.04
CA ARG A 90 0.47 12.32 -5.66
C ARG A 90 -0.88 13.05 -5.80
N PRO A 91 -1.39 13.71 -4.74
CA PRO A 91 -2.52 14.64 -4.86
C PRO A 91 -2.21 15.84 -5.73
N ALA A 92 -3.23 16.41 -6.34
CA ALA A 92 -3.10 17.69 -7.03
C ALA A 92 -2.67 18.78 -6.05
N GLY A 93 -1.80 19.70 -6.50
CA GLY A 93 -1.37 20.85 -5.68
C GLY A 93 -0.22 20.60 -4.70
N VAL A 94 0.31 19.37 -4.61
CA VAL A 94 1.54 19.10 -3.83
C VAL A 94 2.78 19.38 -4.71
N PRO A 95 3.69 20.31 -4.31
CA PRO A 95 4.92 20.58 -5.05
C PRO A 95 5.94 19.45 -4.79
N PHE A 96 5.77 18.35 -5.51
CA PHE A 96 6.60 17.16 -5.41
C PHE A 96 6.86 16.56 -6.79
N ASP A 97 8.15 16.41 -7.14
CA ASP A 97 8.60 15.72 -8.34
C ASP A 97 9.15 14.32 -7.97
N PRO A 98 8.49 13.24 -8.41
CA PRO A 98 8.92 11.88 -8.10
C PRO A 98 10.17 11.42 -8.87
N ASN A 99 10.68 12.21 -9.82
CA ASN A 99 11.88 11.89 -10.61
C ASN A 99 13.05 12.86 -10.38
N ALA A 100 12.94 13.76 -9.39
CA ALA A 100 13.97 14.75 -9.09
C ALA A 100 15.21 14.13 -8.42
#